data_AF-U5T778-F1
#
_entry.id   AF-U5T778-F1
#
_cell.length_a   1.000
_cell.length_b   1.000
_cell.length_c   1.000
_cell.angle_alpha   90.00
_cell.angle_beta   90.00
_cell.angle_gamma   90.00
#
_symmetry.space_group_name_H-M   'P 1'
#
loop_
_entity.id
_entity.type
_entity.pdbx_description
1 polymer ?
#
loop_
_entity_poly.entity_id
_entity_poly.type
_entity_poly.pdbx_seq_one_letter_code
_entity_poly.pdbx_strand_id
1 'polypeptide(L)'
;MQRLSAVAMVPLMLWLVVGLATHTGGGYEGTVAWLGNPVNTVMLVIAFGVLFYHASLGLQVVLEDYVSHKGVRLAVVTGVRFLAALLAVSAIFALLKIAFGG
;
A
#
# COMPACT_ATOMS: atom_id res chain seq x y z
N MET A 1 10.33 -2.88 -13.42
CA MET A 1 9.97 -2.41 -12.05
C MET A 1 9.11 -3.40 -11.27
N GLN A 2 8.09 -4.04 -11.85
CA GLN A 2 7.22 -5.02 -11.15
C GLN A 2 7.99 -6.05 -10.31
N ARG A 3 9.01 -6.71 -10.90
CA ARG A 3 9.82 -7.72 -10.19
C ARG A 3 10.53 -7.17 -8.94
N LEU A 4 11.10 -5.98 -9.04
CA LEU A 4 11.78 -5.32 -7.91
C LEU A 4 10.78 -5.00 -6.79
N SER A 5 9.62 -4.44 -7.14
CA SER A 5 8.56 -4.17 -6.16
C SER A 5 8.00 -5.44 -5.52
N ALA A 6 7.90 -6.55 -6.25
CA ALA A 6 7.48 -7.83 -5.68
C ALA A 6 8.51 -8.36 -4.67
N VAL A 7 9.80 -8.30 -5.00
CA VAL A 7 10.87 -8.70 -4.07
C VAL A 7 10.86 -7.83 -2.80
N ALA A 8 10.64 -6.52 -2.93
CA ALA A 8 10.50 -5.64 -1.77
C ALA A 8 9.23 -5.95 -0.94
N MET A 9 8.12 -6.32 -1.58
CA MET A 9 6.88 -6.67 -0.89
C MET A 9 6.99 -7.95 -0.07
N VAL A 10 7.76 -8.97 -0.51
CA VAL A 10 7.84 -10.25 0.22
C VAL A 10 8.19 -10.07 1.70
N PRO A 11 9.32 -9.46 2.09
CA PRO A 11 9.65 -9.28 3.51
C PRO A 11 8.67 -8.33 4.22
N LEU A 12 8.17 -7.28 3.54
CA LEU A 12 7.21 -6.33 4.14
C LEU A 12 5.87 -6.99 4.46
N MET A 13 5.36 -7.84 3.56
CA MET A 13 4.10 -8.55 3.75
C MET A 13 4.25 -9.65 4.80
N LEU A 14 5.38 -10.37 4.83
CA LEU A 14 5.66 -11.35 5.88
C LEU A 14 5.71 -10.68 7.26
N TRP A 15 6.44 -9.57 7.37
CA TRP A 15 6.47 -8.77 8.59
C TRP A 15 5.08 -8.26 8.99
N LEU A 16 4.31 -7.74 8.04
CA LEU A 16 2.96 -7.23 8.30
C LEU A 16 2.02 -8.33 8.82
N VAL A 17 2.04 -9.52 8.20
CA VAL A 17 1.23 -10.66 8.63
C VAL A 17 1.60 -11.11 10.03
N VAL A 18 2.90 -11.25 10.33
CA VAL A 18 3.38 -11.62 11.67
C VAL A 18 3.02 -10.54 12.70
N GLY A 19 3.18 -9.25 12.34
CA GLY A 19 2.83 -8.12 13.19
C GLY A 19 1.34 -8.10 13.52
N LEU A 20 0.48 -8.24 12.52
CA LEU A 20 -0.97 -8.34 12.71
C LEU A 20 -1.35 -9.52 13.60
N ALA A 21 -0.77 -10.70 13.37
CA ALA A 21 -1.06 -11.90 14.16
C ALA A 21 -0.67 -11.73 15.64
N THR A 22 0.50 -11.14 15.91
CA THR A 22 1.03 -10.96 17.26
C THR A 22 0.35 -9.84 18.06
N HIS A 23 -0.28 -8.88 17.39
CA HIS A 23 -0.99 -7.76 18.03
C HIS A 23 -2.53 -7.94 18.02
N THR A 24 -3.01 -9.12 17.63
CA THR A 24 -4.44 -9.46 17.76
C THR A 24 -4.88 -9.40 19.22
N GLY A 25 -6.11 -8.93 19.47
CA GLY A 25 -6.68 -8.83 20.82
C GLY A 25 -6.27 -7.59 21.62
N GLY A 26 -5.34 -6.76 21.13
CA GLY A 26 -4.91 -5.53 21.81
C GLY A 26 -5.92 -4.36 21.81
N GLY A 27 -7.08 -4.54 21.16
CA GLY A 27 -8.11 -3.51 21.02
C GLY A 27 -7.64 -2.27 20.24
N TYR A 28 -8.42 -1.19 20.33
CA TYR A 28 -8.11 0.07 19.66
C TYR A 28 -6.79 0.68 20.15
N GLU A 29 -6.59 0.76 21.46
CA GLU A 29 -5.39 1.36 22.07
C GLU A 29 -4.11 0.60 21.70
N GLY A 30 -4.13 -0.74 21.77
CA GLY A 30 -2.99 -1.55 21.36
C GLY A 30 -2.66 -1.41 19.87
N THR A 31 -3.68 -1.26 19.03
CA THR A 31 -3.49 -1.01 17.59
C THR A 31 -2.84 0.34 17.35
N VAL A 32 -3.33 1.41 18.00
CA VAL A 32 -2.76 2.76 17.91
C VAL A 32 -1.31 2.76 18.40
N ALA A 33 -1.01 2.10 19.52
CA ALA A 33 0.34 2.00 20.05
C ALA A 33 1.29 1.25 19.09
N TRP A 34 0.83 0.15 18.48
CA TRP A 34 1.63 -0.61 17.52
C TRP A 34 1.89 0.17 16.23
N LEU A 35 0.86 0.79 15.65
CA LEU A 35 0.97 1.59 14.43
C LEU A 35 1.81 2.85 14.63
N GLY A 36 1.72 3.48 15.81
CA GLY A 36 2.48 4.68 16.17
C GLY A 36 3.92 4.42 16.61
N ASN A 37 4.34 3.16 16.75
CA ASN A 37 5.76 2.86 16.97
C ASN A 37 6.60 3.31 15.77
N PRO A 38 7.69 4.10 15.95
CA PRO A 38 8.43 4.70 14.84
C PRO A 38 8.92 3.70 13.78
N VAL A 39 9.37 2.50 14.20
CA VAL A 39 9.85 1.48 13.28
C VAL A 39 8.69 0.93 12.44
N ASN A 40 7.58 0.59 13.11
CA ASN A 40 6.40 0.07 12.42
C ASN A 40 5.79 1.11 11.48
N THR A 41 5.72 2.38 11.90
CA THR A 41 5.29 3.49 11.06
C THR A 41 6.12 3.57 9.79
N VAL A 42 7.46 3.58 9.89
CA VAL A 42 8.34 3.64 8.71
C VAL A 42 8.13 2.43 7.80
N MET A 43 8.06 1.22 8.37
CA MET A 43 7.82 0.00 7.58
C MET A 43 6.48 0.01 6.87
N LEU A 44 5.41 0.52 7.50
CA LEU A 44 4.10 0.66 6.89
C LEU A 44 4.06 1.74 5.81
N VAL A 45 4.75 2.87 5.98
CA VAL A 45 4.90 3.89 4.93
C VAL A 45 5.53 3.28 3.68
N ILE A 46 6.61 2.52 3.85
CA ILE A 46 7.27 1.81 2.76
C ILE A 46 6.32 0.76 2.16
N ALA A 47 5.65 -0.03 2.99
CA ALA A 47 4.73 -1.07 2.55
C ALA A 47 3.58 -0.51 1.71
N PHE A 48 2.90 0.56 2.15
CA PHE A 48 1.84 1.19 1.38
C PHE A 48 2.34 1.77 0.06
N GLY A 49 3.48 2.46 0.07
CA GLY A 49 4.08 3.00 -1.15
C GLY A 49 4.38 1.91 -2.18
N VAL A 50 5.06 0.84 -1.76
CA VAL A 50 5.42 -0.28 -2.65
C VAL A 50 4.17 -1.06 -3.09
N LEU A 51 3.23 -1.31 -2.19
CA LEU A 51 1.99 -2.06 -2.47
C LEU A 51 1.16 -1.38 -3.56
N PHE A 52 0.82 -0.11 -3.39
CA PHE A 52 -0.01 0.62 -4.36
C PHE A 52 0.74 0.84 -5.69
N TYR A 53 2.06 1.07 -5.63
CA TYR A 53 2.88 1.10 -6.84
C TYR A 53 2.84 -0.23 -7.59
N HIS A 54 3.08 -1.35 -6.90
CA HIS A 54 3.05 -2.69 -7.49
C HIS A 54 1.67 -3.01 -8.09
N ALA A 55 0.60 -2.74 -7.33
CA ALA A 55 -0.78 -2.95 -7.78
C ALA A 55 -1.09 -2.15 -9.04
N SER A 56 -0.67 -0.88 -9.12
CA SER A 56 -0.90 -0.04 -10.31
C SER A 56 -0.20 -0.60 -11.56
N LEU A 57 1.00 -1.15 -11.40
CA LEU A 57 1.73 -1.79 -12.50
C LEU A 57 1.07 -3.11 -12.92
N GLY A 58 0.62 -3.92 -11.97
CA GLY A 58 -0.08 -5.18 -12.27
C GLY A 58 -1.39 -4.95 -13.03
N LEU A 59 -2.19 -4.00 -12.54
CA LEU A 59 -3.47 -3.66 -13.16
C LEU A 59 -3.30 -3.00 -14.53
N GLN A 60 -2.21 -2.26 -14.76
CA GLN A 60 -1.89 -1.76 -16.09
C GLN A 60 -1.78 -2.89 -17.12
N VAL A 61 -1.07 -3.98 -16.80
CA VAL A 61 -0.91 -5.12 -17.74
C VAL A 61 -2.27 -5.73 -18.07
N VAL A 62 -3.11 -5.95 -17.05
CA VAL A 62 -4.49 -6.44 -17.25
C VAL A 62 -5.27 -5.50 -18.17
N LEU A 63 -5.23 -4.19 -17.93
CA LEU A 63 -5.97 -3.23 -18.76
C LEU A 63 -5.45 -3.19 -20.20
N GLU A 64 -4.14 -3.35 -20.41
CA GLU A 64 -3.54 -3.41 -21.74
C GLU A 64 -3.93 -4.66 -22.51
N ASP A 65 -4.17 -5.77 -21.81
CA ASP A 65 -4.61 -7.05 -22.40
C ASP A 65 -6.11 -7.03 -22.74
N TYR A 66 -6.95 -6.42 -21.89
CA TYR A 66 -8.41 -6.55 -22.00
C TYR A 66 -9.13 -5.32 -22.59
N VAL A 67 -8.51 -4.12 -22.66
CA VAL A 67 -9.16 -2.91 -23.18
C VAL A 67 -8.68 -2.58 -24.60
N SER A 68 -9.38 -3.04 -25.63
CA SER A 68 -8.97 -2.87 -27.04
C SER A 68 -8.97 -1.41 -27.52
N HIS A 69 -9.93 -0.59 -27.10
CA HIS A 69 -10.04 0.79 -27.53
C HIS A 69 -8.94 1.67 -26.90
N LYS A 70 -8.04 2.22 -27.73
CA LYS A 70 -6.85 2.96 -27.28
C LYS A 70 -7.15 4.15 -26.36
N GLY A 71 -8.16 4.96 -26.68
CA GLY A 71 -8.55 6.11 -25.86
C GLY A 71 -9.05 5.72 -24.46
N VAL A 72 -9.96 4.75 -24.39
CA VAL A 72 -10.46 4.20 -23.12
C VAL A 72 -9.33 3.57 -22.31
N ARG A 73 -8.45 2.80 -22.94
CA ARG A 73 -7.29 2.20 -22.28
C ARG A 73 -6.42 3.26 -21.60
N LEU A 74 -6.08 4.34 -22.32
CA LEU A 74 -5.30 5.44 -21.77
C LEU A 74 -5.99 6.09 -20.56
N ALA A 75 -7.30 6.34 -20.66
CA ALA A 75 -8.07 6.95 -19.58
C ALA A 75 -8.11 6.06 -18.34
N VAL A 76 -8.37 4.76 -18.50
CA VAL A 76 -8.48 3.82 -17.36
C VAL A 76 -7.12 3.53 -16.73
N VAL A 77 -6.05 3.33 -17.51
CA VAL A 77 -4.68 3.16 -16.98
C VAL A 77 -4.26 4.39 -16.19
N THR A 78 -4.52 5.59 -16.72
CA THR A 78 -4.25 6.85 -16.02
C THR A 78 -5.07 6.95 -14.73
N GLY A 79 -6.37 6.64 -14.79
CA GLY A 79 -7.25 6.63 -13.62
C GLY A 79 -6.78 5.69 -12.52
N VAL A 80 -6.34 4.48 -12.87
CA VAL A 80 -5.77 3.51 -11.91
C VAL A 80 -4.52 4.05 -11.24
N ARG A 81 -3.63 4.73 -11.97
CA ARG A 81 -2.42 5.32 -11.39
C ARG A 81 -2.76 6.44 -10.40
N PHE A 82 -3.71 7.32 -10.74
CA PHE A 82 -4.18 8.36 -9.82
C PHE A 82 -4.87 7.78 -8.60
N LEU A 83 -5.72 6.76 -8.77
CA LEU A 83 -6.37 6.09 -7.66
C LEU A 83 -5.35 5.42 -6.72
N ALA A 84 -4.36 4.72 -7.27
CA ALA A 84 -3.30 4.10 -6.49
C ALA A 84 -2.49 5.14 -5.70
N ALA A 85 -2.15 6.27 -6.32
CA ALA A 85 -1.46 7.38 -5.65
C ALA A 85 -2.32 7.99 -4.52
N LEU A 86 -3.61 8.23 -4.79
CA LEU A 86 -4.56 8.77 -3.80
C LEU A 86 -4.70 7.84 -2.58
N LEU A 87 -4.86 6.54 -2.81
CA LEU A 87 -4.95 5.55 -1.74
C LEU A 87 -3.66 5.43 -0.94
N ALA A 88 -2.50 5.45 -1.61
CA ALA A 88 -1.19 5.45 -0.95
C ALA A 88 -1.02 6.68 -0.04
N VAL A 89 -1.29 7.88 -0.56
CA VAL A 89 -1.19 9.12 0.21
C VAL A 89 -2.18 9.12 1.37
N SER A 90 -3.41 8.66 1.17
CA SER A 90 -4.43 8.61 2.22
C SER A 90 -4.05 7.65 3.35
N ALA A 91 -3.55 6.46 3.01
CA ALA A 91 -3.09 5.46 3.98
C ALA A 91 -1.87 5.98 4.78
N ILE A 92 -0.89 6.57 4.08
CA ILE A 92 0.30 7.17 4.70
C ILE A 92 -0.10 8.34 5.60
N PHE A 93 -0.97 9.23 5.14
CA PHE A 93 -1.43 10.38 5.92
C PHE A 93 -2.15 9.92 7.20
N ALA A 94 -3.08 8.98 7.11
CA ALA A 94 -3.78 8.43 8.27
C ALA A 94 -2.81 7.79 9.27
N LEU A 95 -1.81 7.05 8.78
CA LEU A 95 -0.77 6.45 9.61
C LEU A 95 0.10 7.49 10.31
N LEU A 96 0.53 8.53 9.59
CA LEU A 96 1.34 9.61 10.17
C LEU A 96 0.55 10.40 11.22
N LYS A 97 -0.76 10.59 10.99
CA LYS A 97 -1.67 11.18 11.98
C LYS A 97 -1.67 10.37 13.28
N ILE A 98 -1.73 9.03 13.20
CA ILE A 98 -1.58 8.14 14.36
C ILE A 98 -0.20 8.30 15.02
N ALA A 99 0.88 8.29 14.22
CA ALA A 99 2.25 8.34 14.73
C ALA A 99 2.59 9.66 15.46
N PHE A 100 1.95 10.76 15.09
CA PHE A 100 2.15 12.08 15.70
C PHE A 100 1.08 12.46 16.73
N GLY A 101 0.26 11.50 17.19
CA GLY A 101 -0.69 11.71 18.29
C GLY A 101 -2.00 12.39 17.90
N GLY A 102 -2.37 12.34 16.61
CA GLY A 102 -3.63 12.85 16.09
C GLY A 102 -4.81 11.94 16.34
#